data_AF-A0A2Z6RE81-F1
#
_entry.id   AF-A0A2Z6RE81-F1
#
_cell.length_a   1.000
_cell.length_b   1.000
_cell.length_c   1.000
_cell.angle_alpha   90.00
_cell.angle_beta   90.00
_cell.angle_gamma   90.00
#
_symmetry.space_group_name_H-M   'P 1'
#
loop_
_entity.id
_entity.type
_entity.pdbx_description
1 polymer ?
#
loop_
_entity_poly.entity_id
_entity_poly.type
_entity_poly.pdbx_seq_one_letter_code
_entity_poly.pdbx_strand_id
1 'polypeptide(L)'
;MSVYRLCGDQNRYQGNVINFLQDVQEFATKLPQQPLSLDMLVICHQSANNLELFRDFRVHRLKVACTLLWLKENNCYYSDITIDHEALQSLPIDGSIDGSIDDKIQKNLISKMKMT
;
A
#
# COMPACT_ATOMS: atom_id res chain seq x y z
N MET A 1 -9.41 -20.06 6.78
CA MET A 1 -8.11 -19.91 6.08
C MET A 1 -7.26 -21.07 6.53
N SER A 2 -6.83 -21.94 5.61
CA SER A 2 -6.06 -23.13 5.97
C SER A 2 -4.95 -23.37 4.95
N VAL A 3 -3.74 -23.59 5.45
CA VAL A 3 -2.58 -23.99 4.65
C VAL A 3 -2.23 -25.41 5.06
N TYR A 4 -2.14 -26.32 4.08
CA TYR A 4 -1.79 -27.72 4.31
C TYR A 4 -0.48 -28.03 3.61
N ARG A 5 0.40 -28.75 4.31
CA ARG A 5 1.67 -29.22 3.74
C ARG A 5 1.44 -30.59 3.12
N LEU A 6 1.62 -30.71 1.82
CA LEU A 6 1.51 -31.97 1.08
C LEU A 6 2.86 -32.71 1.08
N CYS A 7 2.83 -34.01 0.80
CA CYS A 7 4.05 -34.78 0.59
C CYS A 7 4.80 -34.23 -0.63
N GLY A 8 6.12 -34.03 -0.51
CA GLY A 8 6.96 -33.44 -1.57
C GLY A 8 7.15 -31.93 -1.49
N ASP A 9 7.00 -31.34 -0.29
CA ASP A 9 7.26 -29.92 0.02
C ASP A 9 6.37 -28.90 -0.73
N GLN A 10 5.22 -29.38 -1.22
CA GLN A 10 4.21 -28.54 -1.84
C GLN A 10 3.19 -28.08 -0.79
N ASN A 11 2.70 -26.84 -0.92
CA ASN A 11 1.64 -26.32 -0.07
C ASN A 11 0.30 -26.33 -0.82
N ARG A 12 -0.75 -26.81 -0.18
CA ARG A 12 -2.14 -26.66 -0.63
C ARG A 12 -2.82 -25.56 0.14
N TYR A 13 -3.50 -24.68 -0.59
CA TYR A 13 -4.26 -23.57 -0.03
C TYR A 13 -5.76 -23.86 -0.14
N GLN A 14 -6.53 -23.54 0.90
CA GLN A 14 -7.99 -23.60 0.88
C GLN A 14 -8.59 -22.22 1.19
N GLY A 15 -9.38 -21.70 0.25
CA GLY A 15 -9.92 -20.33 0.25
C GLY A 15 -9.41 -19.53 -0.97
N ASN A 16 -9.84 -18.27 -1.09
CA ASN A 16 -9.40 -17.35 -2.16
C ASN A 16 -8.11 -16.62 -1.76
N VAL A 17 -6.99 -17.35 -1.65
CA VAL A 17 -5.68 -16.76 -1.33
C VAL A 17 -4.62 -17.34 -2.25
N ILE A 18 -3.76 -16.47 -2.77
CA ILE A 18 -2.56 -16.82 -3.52
C ILE A 18 -1.37 -16.21 -2.77
N ASN A 19 -0.37 -17.02 -2.41
CA ASN A 19 0.85 -16.55 -1.76
C ASN A 19 1.99 -16.59 -2.77
N PHE A 20 2.63 -15.45 -3.00
CA PHE A 20 3.83 -15.35 -3.82
C PHE A 20 5.02 -15.08 -2.90
N LEU A 21 6.14 -15.76 -3.14
CA LEU A 21 7.40 -15.39 -2.51
C LEU A 21 7.81 -14.01 -3.05
N GLN A 22 7.94 -13.03 -2.17
CA GLN A 22 8.47 -11.71 -2.50
C GLN A 22 9.92 -11.63 -2.05
N ASP A 23 10.81 -11.21 -2.95
CA ASP A 23 12.17 -10.85 -2.60
C ASP A 23 12.15 -9.45 -1.96
N VAL A 24 12.04 -9.42 -0.63
CA VAL A 24 12.06 -8.15 0.13
C VAL A 24 13.51 -7.82 0.43
N GLN A 25 14.11 -6.94 -0.39
CA GLN A 25 15.54 -6.63 -0.25
C GLN A 25 15.87 -5.75 0.96
N GLU A 26 15.00 -4.78 1.30
CA GLU A 26 15.22 -3.89 2.44
C GLU A 26 13.88 -3.42 3.04
N PHE A 27 13.87 -3.23 4.36
CA PHE A 27 12.73 -2.66 5.07
C PHE A 27 12.72 -1.13 4.95
N ALA A 28 11.53 -0.54 4.87
CA ALA A 28 11.38 0.91 4.85
C ALA A 28 11.84 1.52 6.18
N THR A 29 12.92 2.30 6.15
CA THR A 29 13.44 3.05 7.30
C THR A 29 12.79 4.44 7.45
N LYS A 30 12.11 4.93 6.40
CA LYS A 30 11.43 6.24 6.36
C LYS A 30 9.93 6.07 6.10
N LEU A 31 9.09 6.64 6.96
CA LEU A 31 7.63 6.47 6.91
C LEU A 31 6.88 7.78 7.18
N PRO A 32 5.70 8.02 6.60
CA PRO A 32 5.03 7.18 5.61
C PRO A 32 5.72 7.31 4.25
N GLN A 33 5.72 6.24 3.46
CA GLN A 33 6.12 6.32 2.07
C GLN A 33 5.00 6.94 1.24
N GLN A 34 5.37 7.73 0.23
CA GLN A 34 4.40 8.27 -0.69
C GLN A 34 3.88 7.13 -1.58
N PRO A 35 2.55 6.95 -1.71
CA PRO A 35 1.99 5.91 -2.58
C PRO A 35 2.52 6.00 -4.02
N LEU A 36 2.79 7.22 -4.48
CA LEU A 36 3.25 7.51 -5.84
C LEU A 36 4.72 7.13 -6.11
N SER A 37 5.51 6.83 -5.08
CA SER A 37 6.90 6.38 -5.23
C SER A 37 7.04 4.86 -5.25
N LEU A 38 5.96 4.12 -4.99
CA LEU A 38 5.97 2.67 -4.94
C LEU A 38 5.52 2.07 -6.27
N ASP A 39 6.11 0.94 -6.65
CA ASP A 39 5.65 0.15 -7.79
C ASP A 39 4.41 -0.66 -7.38
N MET A 40 3.24 -0.04 -7.48
CA MET A 40 1.96 -0.61 -7.06
C MET A 40 1.00 -0.76 -8.24
N LEU A 41 0.31 -1.90 -8.29
CA LEU A 41 -0.83 -2.14 -9.15
C LEU A 41 -2.11 -2.11 -8.31
N VAL A 42 -2.99 -1.14 -8.59
CA VAL A 42 -4.29 -1.03 -7.94
C VAL A 42 -5.35 -1.59 -8.88
N ILE A 43 -6.14 -2.56 -8.38
CA ILE A 43 -7.25 -3.18 -9.11
C ILE A 43 -8.54 -2.82 -8.37
N CYS A 44 -9.32 -1.92 -8.95
CA CYS A 44 -10.62 -1.49 -8.42
C CYS A 44 -11.76 -2.08 -9.27
N HIS A 45 -12.84 -2.50 -8.61
CA HIS A 45 -14.04 -2.97 -9.31
C HIS A 45 -14.88 -1.78 -9.79
N GLN A 46 -15.05 -1.64 -11.11
CA GLN A 46 -15.75 -0.49 -11.73
C GLN A 46 -17.27 -0.45 -11.49
N SER A 47 -17.90 -1.47 -10.89
CA SER A 47 -19.37 -1.55 -10.82
C SER A 47 -20.05 -0.60 -9.84
N ALA A 48 -19.32 0.29 -9.17
CA ALA A 48 -19.93 1.35 -8.39
C ALA A 48 -19.62 2.68 -9.07
N ASN A 49 -20.62 3.27 -9.73
CA ASN A 49 -20.59 4.64 -10.24
C ASN A 49 -20.36 5.72 -9.14
N ASN A 50 -20.00 5.32 -7.93
CA ASN A 50 -19.78 6.17 -6.76
C ASN A 50 -18.41 5.85 -6.15
N LEU A 51 -17.37 6.51 -6.64
CA LEU A 51 -16.02 6.50 -6.04
C LEU A 51 -16.06 6.89 -4.54
N GLU A 52 -17.03 7.71 -4.13
CA GLU A 52 -17.24 8.07 -2.71
C GLU A 52 -17.54 6.88 -1.77
N LEU A 53 -18.00 5.73 -2.31
CA LEU A 53 -18.26 4.54 -1.50
C LEU A 53 -17.01 3.69 -1.26
N PHE A 54 -15.94 3.90 -2.02
CA PHE A 54 -14.65 3.24 -1.82
C PHE A 54 -13.87 3.92 -0.70
N ARG A 55 -14.14 3.49 0.54
CA ARG A 55 -13.41 3.98 1.74
C ARG A 55 -11.95 3.55 1.78
N ASP A 56 -11.55 2.61 0.93
CA ASP A 56 -10.25 1.95 0.96
C ASP A 56 -9.08 2.93 0.74
N PHE A 57 -9.33 4.06 0.08
CA PHE A 57 -8.32 5.11 -0.17
C PHE A 57 -8.49 6.36 0.70
N ARG A 58 -9.34 6.33 1.73
CA ARG A 58 -9.49 7.47 2.63
C ARG A 58 -8.34 7.53 3.64
N VAL A 59 -7.60 8.62 3.60
CA VAL A 59 -6.45 8.89 4.45
C VAL A 59 -6.71 10.10 5.33
N HIS A 60 -6.23 10.03 6.58
CA HIS A 60 -6.30 11.13 7.52
C HIS A 60 -4.91 11.40 8.09
N ARG A 61 -4.31 12.54 7.72
CA ARG A 61 -2.93 12.90 8.07
C ARG A 61 -2.61 12.79 9.57
N LEU A 62 -3.47 13.36 10.43
CA LEU A 62 -3.23 13.29 11.88
C LEU A 62 -3.26 11.86 12.42
N LYS A 63 -4.18 11.00 11.96
CA LYS A 63 -4.23 9.60 12.40
C LYS A 63 -2.96 8.86 12.01
N VAL A 64 -2.44 9.08 10.80
CA VAL A 64 -1.19 8.48 10.33
C VAL A 64 -0.03 8.95 11.22
N ALA A 65 0.10 10.26 11.45
CA ALA A 65 1.15 10.82 12.29
C ALA A 65 1.11 10.27 13.74
N CYS A 66 -0.07 10.28 14.38
CA CYS A 66 -0.23 9.72 15.73
C CYS A 66 0.10 8.22 15.79
N THR A 67 -0.29 7.46 14.77
CA THR A 67 0.01 6.02 14.71
C THR A 67 1.50 5.76 14.59
N LEU A 68 2.23 6.52 13.76
CA LEU A 68 3.68 6.37 13.62
C LEU A 68 4.43 6.73 14.90
N LEU A 69 3.99 7.79 15.60
CA LEU A 69 4.55 8.15 16.92
C LEU A 69 4.30 7.04 17.94
N TRP A 70 3.07 6.54 18.01
CA TRP A 70 2.74 5.42 18.90
C TRP A 70 3.56 4.17 18.59
N LEU A 71 3.72 3.81 17.31
CA LEU A 71 4.52 2.65 16.90
C LEU A 71 5.99 2.80 17.31
N LYS A 72 6.55 4.00 17.18
CA LYS A 72 7.94 4.28 17.55
C LYS A 72 8.19 4.11 19.05
N GLU A 73 7.19 4.43 19.88
CA GLU A 73 7.27 4.28 21.34
C GLU A 73 6.97 2.86 21.82
N ASN A 74 6.12 2.10 21.11
CA ASN A 74 5.54 0.85 21.62
C ASN A 74 6.01 -0.40 20.88
N ASN A 75 6.68 -0.27 19.74
CA ASN A 75 7.13 -1.40 18.93
C ASN A 75 8.63 -1.30 18.61
N CYS A 76 9.41 -2.28 19.06
CA CYS A 76 10.86 -2.32 18.85
C CYS A 76 11.27 -2.37 17.37
N TYR A 77 10.42 -2.90 16.49
CA TYR A 77 10.69 -2.92 15.05
C TYR A 77 10.54 -1.54 14.39
N TYR A 78 9.94 -0.57 15.09
CA TYR A 78 9.67 0.78 14.59
C TYR A 78 10.47 1.86 15.35
N SER A 79 11.33 1.51 16.30
CA SER A 79 12.08 2.49 17.11
C SER A 79 12.99 3.38 16.26
N ASP A 80 13.60 2.80 15.23
CA ASP A 80 14.66 3.45 14.44
C ASP A 80 14.13 4.07 13.13
N ILE A 81 12.81 4.10 12.94
CA ILE A 81 12.23 4.72 11.75
C ILE A 81 12.37 6.24 11.79
N THR A 82 12.55 6.84 10.61
CA THR A 82 12.49 8.28 10.40
C THR A 82 11.09 8.66 9.92
N ILE A 83 10.46 9.62 10.61
CA ILE A 83 9.16 10.14 10.17
C ILE A 83 9.37 11.17 9.08
N ASP A 84 8.84 10.90 7.89
CA ASP A 84 8.86 11.81 6.75
C ASP A 84 7.76 12.86 6.89
N HIS A 85 8.15 14.05 7.34
CA HIS A 85 7.23 15.17 7.46
C HIS A 85 6.74 15.70 6.11
N GLU A 86 7.55 15.62 5.04
CA GLU A 86 7.14 16.07 3.72
C GLU A 86 6.06 15.15 3.14
N ALA A 87 6.28 13.83 3.24
CA ALA A 87 5.29 12.84 2.85
C ALA A 87 4.01 12.98 3.68
N LEU A 88 4.11 13.21 5.00
CA LEU A 88 2.94 13.48 5.83
C LEU A 88 2.19 14.74 5.38
N GLN A 89 2.89 15.82 5.04
CA GLN A 89 2.24 17.06 4.58
C GLN A 89 1.54 16.89 3.23
N SER A 90 2.03 15.99 2.37
CA SER A 90 1.35 15.65 1.11
C SER A 90 0.04 14.87 1.28
N LEU A 91 -0.22 14.31 2.47
CA LEU A 91 -1.47 13.61 2.74
C LEU A 91 -2.63 14.59 2.99
N PRO A 92 -3.86 14.23 2.58
CA PRO A 92 -5.04 15.02 2.92
C PRO A 92 -5.27 15.07 4.44
N ILE A 93 -5.84 16.18 4.90
CA ILE A 93 -6.24 16.33 6.32
C ILE A 93 -7.17 15.18 6.70
N ASP A 94 -8.22 14.99 5.91
CA ASP A 94 -9.13 13.85 5.88
C ASP A 94 -9.74 13.81 4.47
N GLY A 95 -9.46 12.76 3.70
CA GLY A 95 -9.93 12.69 2.31
C GLY A 95 -9.41 11.48 1.55
N SER A 96 -9.88 11.31 0.32
CA SER A 96 -9.46 10.21 -0.55
C SER A 96 -8.18 10.56 -1.32
N ILE A 97 -7.33 9.56 -1.59
CA ILE A 97 -6.13 9.69 -2.44
C ILE A 97 -6.28 9.01 -3.81
N ASP A 98 -7.43 8.41 -4.09
CA ASP A 98 -7.79 7.74 -5.35
C ASP A 98 -7.47 8.57 -6.59
N GLY A 99 -7.89 9.84 -6.64
CA GLY A 99 -7.66 10.71 -7.80
C GLY A 99 -6.17 10.89 -8.14
N SER A 100 -5.29 10.94 -7.13
CA SER A 100 -3.84 11.04 -7.36
C SER A 100 -3.22 9.73 -7.84
N ILE A 101 -3.82 8.59 -7.49
CA ILE A 101 -3.38 7.26 -7.90
C ILE A 101 -3.78 7.01 -9.37
N ASP A 102 -5.04 7.29 -9.72
CA ASP A 102 -5.61 7.04 -11.05
C ASP A 102 -4.87 7.82 -12.15
N ASP A 103 -4.57 9.11 -11.90
CA ASP A 103 -3.85 9.99 -12.84
C ASP A 103 -2.45 9.46 -13.22
N LYS A 104 -1.83 8.67 -12.33
CA LYS A 104 -0.48 8.11 -12.54
C LYS A 104 -0.52 6.70 -13.14
N ILE A 105 -1.54 5.89 -12.82
CA ILE A 105 -1.79 4.60 -13.48
C ILE A 105 -1.94 4.81 -14.99
N GLN A 106 -2.72 5.80 -15.41
CA GLN A 106 -2.88 6.13 -16.83
C GLN A 106 -1.55 6.53 -17.49
N LYS A 107 -0.72 7.34 -16.81
CA LYS A 107 0.58 7.79 -17.32
C LYS A 107 1.59 6.64 -17.45
N ASN A 108 1.66 5.74 -16.47
CA ASN A 108 2.57 4.59 -16.48
C ASN A 108 2.20 3.56 -17.56
N LEU A 109 0.92 3.31 -17.79
CA LEU A 109 0.43 2.44 -18.87
C LEU A 109 0.79 3.03 -20.25
N ILE A 110 0.54 4.33 -20.47
CA ILE A 110 0.86 5.02 -21.73
C ILE A 110 2.38 5.02 -21.99
N SER A 111 3.19 5.22 -20.94
CA SER A 111 4.65 5.20 -21.06
C SER A 111 5.18 3.80 -21.43
N LYS A 112 4.63 2.73 -20.86
CA LYS A 112 5.03 1.35 -21.20
C LYS A 112 4.60 0.96 -22.62
N MET A 113 3.44 1.43 -23.08
CA MET A 113 2.95 1.15 -24.43
C MET A 113 3.67 1.94 -25.54
N LYS A 114 4.27 3.10 -25.23
CA LYS A 114 5.05 3.90 -26.22
C LYS A 114 6.50 3.45 -26.38
N MET A 115 6.97 2.53 -25.53
CA MET A 115 8.33 1.98 -25.56
C MET A 115 8.41 0.62 -26.28
N THR A 116 7.30 0.19 -26.90
CA THR A 116 7.21 -1.00 -27.79
C THR A 116 6.88 -0.53 -29.20
#